data_AF-A0A2M8HAK9-F1
#
_entry.id   AF-A0A2M8HAK9-F1
#
_cell.length_a   1.000
_cell.length_b   1.000
_cell.length_c   1.000
_cell.angle_alpha   90.00
_cell.angle_beta   90.00
_cell.angle_gamma   90.00
#
_symmetry.space_group_name_H-M   'P 1'
#
loop_
_entity.id
_entity.type
_entity.pdbx_description
1 polymer ?
#
loop_
_entity_poly.entity_id
_entity_poly.type
_entity_poly.pdbx_seq_one_letter_code
_entity_poly.pdbx_strand_id
1 'polypeptide(L)'
;MTESQLLKPRIEIRYCTLCRWMLRAAWLAQELLSTFDSDLGEVALVPASKGEFKILVNGIQVWDRVIDEGFPEAKEIKQRVRDIIAPERDLGHSDRKPATE
;
A
#
# COMPACT_ATOMS: atom_id res chain seq x y z
N MET A 1 -23.38 -18.59 12.29
CA MET A 1 -22.12 -19.22 12.73
C MET A 1 -21.03 -18.67 11.82
N THR A 2 -20.16 -17.73 12.15
CA THR A 2 -19.80 -17.06 13.41
C THR A 2 -19.29 -15.68 13.01
N GLU A 3 -19.48 -14.69 13.87
CA GLU A 3 -19.37 -13.24 13.66
C GLU A 3 -17.91 -12.73 13.58
N SER A 4 -17.11 -13.42 12.75
CA SER A 4 -15.73 -13.10 12.39
C SER A 4 -15.43 -13.70 11.01
N GLN A 5 -16.22 -13.31 10.01
CA GLN A 5 -15.64 -13.21 8.67
C GLN A 5 -14.55 -12.16 8.79
N LEU A 6 -13.30 -12.63 8.93
CA LEU A 6 -12.08 -11.84 8.89
C LEU A 6 -12.24 -10.72 7.84
N LEU A 7 -12.47 -9.49 8.30
CA LEU A 7 -12.58 -8.34 7.43
C LEU A 7 -11.25 -8.24 6.68
N LYS A 8 -11.29 -8.55 5.38
CA LYS A 8 -10.11 -8.44 4.54
C LYS A 8 -9.52 -7.02 4.68
N PRO A 9 -8.19 -6.86 4.72
CA PRO A 9 -7.58 -5.58 5.04
C PRO A 9 -8.01 -4.47 4.07
N ARG A 10 -8.23 -3.29 4.63
CA ARG A 10 -8.53 -2.06 3.91
C ARG A 10 -7.26 -1.23 3.81
N ILE A 11 -6.92 -0.84 2.59
CA ILE A 11 -5.81 0.09 2.34
C ILE A 11 -6.37 1.48 2.03
N GLU A 12 -5.79 2.51 2.63
CA GLU A 12 -6.07 3.92 2.29
C GLU A 12 -4.82 4.54 1.66
N ILE A 13 -4.94 5.07 0.45
CA ILE A 13 -3.93 5.92 -0.17
C ILE A 13 -4.43 7.36 -0.14
N ARG A 14 -3.94 8.13 0.83
CA ARG A 14 -4.24 9.55 0.99
C ARG A 14 -3.34 10.36 0.09
N TYR A 15 -3.90 11.23 -0.75
CA TYR A 15 -3.13 11.99 -1.73
C TYR A 15 -3.56 13.46 -1.84
N CYS A 16 -2.58 14.35 -1.97
CA CYS A 16 -2.80 15.76 -2.25
C CYS A 16 -3.48 15.95 -3.61
N THR A 17 -4.71 16.48 -3.60
CA THR A 17 -5.48 16.78 -4.82
C THR A 17 -4.87 17.93 -5.63
N LEU A 18 -4.29 18.92 -4.95
CA LEU A 18 -3.65 20.09 -5.57
C LEU A 18 -2.31 19.76 -6.25
N CYS A 19 -1.67 18.67 -5.86
CA CYS A 19 -0.33 18.31 -6.28
C CYS A 19 -0.31 17.38 -7.50
N ARG A 20 -1.50 17.06 -8.06
CA ARG A 20 -1.68 16.13 -9.20
C ARG A 20 -1.16 14.71 -8.94
N TRP A 21 -1.14 14.25 -7.68
CA TRP A 21 -0.64 12.93 -7.30
C TRP A 21 -1.66 11.78 -7.43
N MET A 22 -2.89 12.08 -7.88
CA MET A 22 -3.93 11.08 -8.06
C MET A 22 -3.51 9.92 -8.97
N LEU A 23 -2.81 10.19 -10.08
CA LEU A 23 -2.34 9.13 -11.00
C LEU A 23 -1.33 8.20 -10.34
N ARG A 24 -0.42 8.73 -9.52
CA ARG A 24 0.52 7.91 -8.74
C ARG A 24 -0.21 7.05 -7.70
N ALA A 25 -1.18 7.65 -7.00
CA ALA A 25 -2.00 6.94 -6.03
C ALA A 25 -2.80 5.80 -6.69
N ALA A 26 -3.43 6.08 -7.85
CA ALA A 26 -4.18 5.09 -8.61
C ALA A 26 -3.30 3.95 -9.15
N TRP A 27 -2.11 4.26 -9.64
CA TRP A 27 -1.15 3.24 -10.08
C TRP A 27 -0.73 2.34 -8.91
N LEU A 28 -0.39 2.89 -7.75
CA LEU A 28 -0.06 2.08 -6.57
C LEU A 28 -1.24 1.23 -6.09
N ALA A 29 -2.48 1.74 -6.20
CA ALA A 29 -3.66 0.95 -5.90
C ALA A 29 -3.81 -0.26 -6.84
N GLN A 30 -3.55 -0.08 -8.13
CA GLN A 30 -3.55 -1.19 -9.11
C GLN A 30 -2.46 -2.22 -8.79
N GLU A 31 -1.25 -1.77 -8.45
CA GLU A 31 -0.15 -2.66 -8.05
C GLU A 31 -0.51 -3.52 -6.83
N LEU A 32 -1.17 -2.92 -5.83
CA LEU A 32 -1.61 -3.62 -4.62
C LEU A 32 -2.74 -4.61 -4.90
N LEU A 33 -3.77 -4.18 -5.62
CA LEU A 33 -4.90 -5.05 -5.99
C LEU A 33 -4.48 -6.21 -6.89
N SER A 34 -3.50 -5.99 -7.78
CA SER A 34 -2.94 -7.06 -8.62
C SER A 34 -2.10 -8.06 -7.81
N THR A 35 -1.43 -7.60 -6.75
CA THR A 35 -0.55 -8.46 -5.94
C THR A 35 -1.30 -9.24 -4.87
N PHE A 36 -2.34 -8.65 -4.27
CA PHE A 36 -3.06 -9.17 -3.10
C PHE A 36 -4.56 -9.35 -3.39
N ASP A 37 -4.88 -9.73 -4.63
CA ASP A 37 -6.23 -9.80 -5.22
C ASP A 37 -7.32 -10.39 -4.29
N SER A 38 -7.00 -11.50 -3.65
CA SER A 38 -7.88 -12.33 -2.85
C SER A 38 -7.70 -12.07 -1.35
N ASP A 39 -6.65 -11.35 -0.95
CA ASP A 39 -6.36 -11.05 0.44
C ASP A 39 -6.94 -9.70 0.86
N LEU A 40 -7.01 -8.71 -0.04
CA LEU A 40 -7.51 -7.37 0.26
C LEU A 40 -9.04 -7.28 0.17
N GLY A 41 -9.59 -6.41 1.01
CA GLY A 41 -11.01 -6.03 0.96
C GLY A 41 -11.21 -4.90 -0.03
N GLU A 42 -10.40 -3.85 0.10
CA GLU A 42 -10.43 -2.70 -0.79
C GLU A 42 -9.13 -1.90 -0.72
N VAL A 43 -8.92 -1.08 -1.76
CA VAL A 43 -7.94 0.01 -1.75
C VAL A 43 -8.69 1.32 -2.04
N ALA A 44 -8.76 2.20 -1.04
CA ALA A 44 -9.44 3.49 -1.13
C ALA A 44 -8.46 4.59 -1.52
N LEU A 45 -8.78 5.33 -2.58
CA LEU A 45 -8.11 6.59 -2.92
C LEU A 45 -8.80 7.72 -2.16
N VAL A 46 -8.08 8.36 -1.24
CA VAL A 46 -8.64 9.36 -0.33
C VAL A 46 -8.05 10.75 -0.65
N PRO A 47 -8.85 11.69 -1.15
CA PRO A 47 -8.45 13.09 -1.29
C PRO A 47 -7.96 13.67 0.04
N ALA A 48 -6.80 14.33 0.02
CA ALA A 48 -6.15 14.83 1.22
C ALA A 48 -5.59 16.26 1.05
N SER A 49 -5.07 16.80 2.15
CA SER A 49 -4.56 18.17 2.22
C SER A 49 -3.27 18.37 1.41
N LYS A 50 -2.87 19.64 1.25
CA LYS A 50 -1.68 20.03 0.48
C LYS A 50 -0.44 19.29 0.98
N GLY A 51 0.27 18.64 0.06
CA GLY A 51 1.54 17.98 0.33
C GLY A 51 1.44 16.62 1.02
N GLU A 52 0.23 16.14 1.33
CA GLU A 52 0.01 14.83 1.95
C GLU A 52 0.12 13.70 0.92
N PHE A 53 0.90 12.69 1.28
CA PHE A 53 0.88 11.40 0.60
C PHE A 53 1.17 10.32 1.64
N LYS A 54 0.15 9.55 2.03
CA LYS A 54 0.23 8.53 3.07
C LYS A 54 -0.46 7.25 2.62
N ILE A 55 0.07 6.12 3.07
CA ILE A 55 -0.53 4.80 2.85
C ILE A 55 -0.79 4.17 4.21
N LEU A 56 -2.01 3.71 4.43
CA LEU A 56 -2.42 3.05 5.66
C LEU A 56 -3.01 1.68 5.35
N VAL A 57 -2.74 0.68 6.21
CA VAL A 57 -3.38 -0.64 6.19
C VAL A 57 -4.13 -0.79 7.50
N ASN A 58 -5.46 -0.91 7.46
CA ASN A 58 -6.32 -0.97 8.64
C ASN A 58 -6.04 0.16 9.66
N GLY A 59 -5.72 1.36 9.18
CA GLY A 59 -5.37 2.52 10.00
C GLY A 59 -3.91 2.57 10.48
N ILE A 60 -3.11 1.53 10.22
CA ILE A 60 -1.68 1.50 10.53
C ILE A 60 -0.92 2.19 9.39
N GLN A 61 -0.14 3.22 9.71
CA GLN A 61 0.64 3.95 8.71
C GLN A 61 1.81 3.08 8.20
N VAL A 62 1.82 2.85 6.88
CA VAL A 62 2.82 2.05 6.18
C VAL A 62 3.81 2.93 5.40
N TRP A 63 3.34 4.12 5.00
CA TRP A 63 4.13 5.12 4.32
C TRP A 63 3.66 6.53 4.69
N ASP A 64 4.60 7.44 4.84
CA ASP A 64 4.40 8.89 4.88
C ASP A 64 5.52 9.58 4.10
N ARG A 65 5.15 10.34 3.07
CA ARG A 65 6.10 11.03 2.19
C ARG A 65 7.09 11.94 2.90
N VAL A 66 6.73 12.51 4.06
CA VAL A 66 7.63 13.37 4.83
C VAL A 66 8.59 12.54 5.69
N ILE A 67 8.11 11.45 6.28
CA ILE A 67 8.90 10.60 7.20
C ILE A 67 9.79 9.64 6.42
N ASP A 68 9.26 9.03 5.37
CA ASP A 68 9.93 8.06 4.50
C ASP A 68 10.61 8.74 3.28
N GLU A 69 10.78 10.05 3.32
CA GLU A 69 11.57 10.83 2.33
C GLU A 69 11.19 10.61 0.86
N GLY A 70 9.94 10.93 0.51
CA GLY A 70 9.50 10.98 -0.89
C GLY A 70 8.42 9.95 -1.21
N PHE A 71 8.43 9.48 -2.46
CA PHE A 71 7.41 8.55 -2.94
C PHE A 71 7.95 7.14 -2.95
N PRO A 72 7.12 6.17 -2.55
CA PRO A 72 7.59 4.81 -2.49
C PRO A 72 7.71 4.21 -3.89
N GLU A 73 8.57 3.20 -4.00
CA GLU A 73 8.49 2.24 -5.08
C GLU A 73 7.41 1.19 -4.78
N ALA A 74 6.79 0.64 -5.84
CA ALA A 74 5.76 -0.40 -5.67
C ALA A 74 6.29 -1.62 -4.92
N LYS A 75 7.57 -1.98 -5.15
CA LYS A 75 8.23 -3.09 -4.45
C LYS A 75 8.18 -2.91 -2.94
N GLU A 76 8.62 -1.76 -2.46
CA GLU A 76 8.70 -1.47 -1.03
C GLU A 76 7.31 -1.48 -0.38
N ILE A 77 6.31 -0.90 -1.05
CA ILE A 77 4.94 -0.89 -0.52
C ILE A 77 4.34 -2.28 -0.48
N LYS A 78 4.57 -3.12 -1.49
CA LYS A 78 4.12 -4.52 -1.46
C LYS A 78 4.75 -5.26 -0.28
N GLN A 79 6.03 -5.07 -0.02
CA GLN A 79 6.72 -5.70 1.11
C GLN A 79 6.14 -5.24 2.45
N ARG A 80 6.06 -3.92 2.69
CA ARG A 80 5.54 -3.40 3.96
C ARG A 80 4.06 -3.78 4.18
N VAL A 81 3.26 -3.85 3.11
CA VAL A 81 1.86 -4.33 3.20
C VAL A 81 1.83 -5.82 3.53
N ARG A 82 2.64 -6.65 2.86
CA ARG A 82 2.77 -8.09 3.14
C ARG A 82 3.14 -8.34 4.59
N ASP A 83 4.11 -7.60 5.12
CA ASP A 83 4.57 -7.77 6.50
C ASP A 83 3.45 -7.55 7.53
N ILE A 84 2.42 -6.76 7.18
CA ILE A 84 1.24 -6.52 8.02
C ILE A 84 0.15 -7.59 7.80
N ILE A 85 -0.16 -7.94 6.55
CA ILE A 85 -1.37 -8.72 6.22
C ILE A 85 -1.11 -10.21 6.00
N ALA A 86 0.11 -10.59 5.62
CA ALA A 86 0.48 -11.94 5.24
C ALA A 86 2.01 -12.16 5.39
N PRO A 87 2.57 -12.06 6.61
CA PRO A 87 4.03 -12.04 6.84
C PRO A 87 4.77 -13.27 6.28
N GLU A 88 4.12 -14.43 6.23
CA GLU A 88 4.69 -15.68 5.72
C GLU A 88 4.63 -15.82 4.18
N ARG A 89 4.02 -14.86 3.47
CA ARG A 89 3.87 -14.92 2.01
C ARG A 89 5.14 -14.48 1.30
N ASP A 90 5.63 -15.32 0.39
CA ASP A 90 6.71 -14.96 -0.54
C ASP A 90 6.17 -14.08 -1.68
N LEU A 91 6.80 -12.91 -1.90
CA LEU A 91 6.49 -12.01 -3.02
C LEU A 91 7.41 -12.21 -4.23
N GLY A 92 8.21 -13.28 -4.25
CA GLY A 92 9.08 -13.64 -5.35
C GLY A 92 10.12 -12.56 -5.66
N HIS A 93 10.04 -11.98 -6.86
CA HIS A 93 10.97 -10.92 -7.28
C HIS A 93 10.95 -9.68 -6.36
N SER A 94 9.85 -9.44 -5.65
CA SER A 94 9.77 -8.32 -4.72
C SER A 94 10.57 -8.55 -3.44
N ASP A 95 10.83 -9.80 -3.05
CA ASP A 95 11.64 -10.13 -1.86
C ASP A 95 13.13 -10.34 -2.18
N ARG A 96 13.48 -10.50 -3.45
CA ARG A 96 14.88 -10.65 -3.87
C ARG A 96 15.60 -9.30 -3.82
N LYS A 97 16.77 -9.26 -3.18
CA LYS A 97 17.72 -8.15 -3.36
C LYS A 97 18.20 -8.14 -4.81
N PRO A 98 18.37 -6.97 -5.45
CA PRO A 98 19.04 -6.91 -6.74
C PRO A 98 20.38 -7.62 -6.62
N ALA A 99 20.74 -8.44 -7.61
CA ALA A 99 22.04 -9.09 -7.63
C ALA A 99 23.11 -8.01 -7.55
N THR A 100 23.96 -8.08 -6.53
CA THR A 100 25.15 -7.23 -6.44
C THR A 100 26.11 -7.67 -7.53
N GLU A 101 26.34 -6.81 -8.53
CA GLU A 101 27.51 -6.89 -9.43
C GLU A 101 28.74 -6.26 -8.76
#